data_AF-A0A2V8ZDP7-F1
#
_entry.id   AF-A0A2V8ZDP7-F1
#
_cell.length_a   1.000
_cell.length_b   1.000
_cell.length_c   1.000
_cell.angle_alpha   90.00
_cell.angle_beta   90.00
_cell.angle_gamma   90.00
#
_symmetry.space_group_name_H-M   'P 1'
#
loop_
_entity.id
_entity.type
_entity.pdbx_description
1 polymer ?
#
loop_
_entity_poly.entity_id
_entity_poly.type
_entity_poly.pdbx_seq_one_letter_code
_entity_poly.pdbx_strand_id
1 'polypeptide(L)'
;MDVALRLGRILKQRLANAEVVFTRTKDVFISLEERTYIANDIKADLLLSIHANSSPYPAVRGSETYYLDSAGSTEVMEVSARENATAREKVSDRLELMKIGLDEKKMEESRIFAEDIQDSLSRLVERSASSAQSRRVSRAPFVVLVGANMPSVLTAACRYC
;
A
#
# COMPACT_ATOMS: atom_id res chain seq x y z
N MET A 1 11.47 -7.41 -3.15
CA MET A 1 11.21 -7.36 -4.61
C MET A 1 10.49 -8.59 -5.14
N ASP A 2 10.86 -9.80 -4.71
CA ASP A 2 10.33 -11.07 -5.24
C ASP A 2 8.78 -11.17 -5.23
N VAL A 3 8.14 -10.73 -4.15
CA VAL A 3 6.67 -10.77 -3.99
C VAL A 3 5.94 -10.00 -5.10
N ALA A 4 6.35 -8.78 -5.40
CA ALA A 4 5.70 -7.95 -6.42
C ALA A 4 5.85 -8.56 -7.81
N LEU A 5 7.05 -9.03 -8.18
CA LEU A 5 7.30 -9.66 -9.47
C LEU A 5 6.48 -10.95 -9.64
N ARG A 6 6.37 -11.75 -8.59
CA ARG A 6 5.54 -12.96 -8.59
C ARG A 6 4.05 -12.64 -8.72
N LEU A 7 3.56 -11.63 -7.99
CA LEU A 7 2.17 -11.17 -8.13
C LEU A 7 1.89 -10.72 -9.56
N GLY A 8 2.74 -9.88 -10.13
CA GLY A 8 2.52 -9.37 -11.49
C GLY A 8 2.54 -10.47 -12.56
N ARG A 9 3.35 -11.53 -12.39
CA ARG A 9 3.28 -12.72 -13.27
C ARG A 9 1.92 -13.42 -13.19
N ILE A 10 1.39 -13.62 -11.97
CA ILE A 10 0.09 -14.26 -11.76
C ILE A 10 -1.04 -13.40 -12.34
N LEU A 11 -1.00 -12.08 -12.11
CA LEU A 11 -2.00 -11.15 -12.64
C LEU A 11 -2.01 -11.17 -14.17
N LYS A 12 -0.85 -11.09 -14.82
CA LYS A 12 -0.74 -11.20 -16.29
C LYS A 12 -1.26 -12.52 -16.85
N GLN A 13 -1.14 -13.62 -16.09
CA GLN A 13 -1.65 -14.93 -16.50
C GLN A 13 -3.18 -15.06 -16.31
N ARG A 14 -3.73 -14.46 -15.26
CA ARG A 14 -5.14 -14.62 -14.89
C ARG A 14 -6.05 -13.56 -15.46
N LEU A 15 -5.52 -12.38 -15.76
CA LEU A 15 -6.27 -11.22 -16.23
C LEU A 15 -5.75 -10.84 -17.61
N ALA A 16 -6.27 -11.49 -18.65
CA ALA A 16 -5.83 -11.29 -20.03
C ALA A 16 -5.97 -9.83 -20.52
N ASN A 17 -6.88 -9.07 -19.92
CA ASN A 17 -7.16 -7.67 -20.27
C ASN A 17 -6.54 -6.66 -19.30
N ALA A 18 -5.71 -7.11 -18.34
CA ALA A 18 -5.06 -6.21 -17.38
C ALA A 18 -3.60 -5.94 -17.77
N GLU A 19 -3.24 -4.66 -17.85
CA GLU A 19 -1.86 -4.25 -18.01
C GLU A 19 -1.20 -4.08 -16.64
N VAL A 20 -0.13 -4.84 -16.38
CA VAL A 20 0.63 -4.74 -15.13
C VAL A 20 1.96 -4.04 -15.39
N VAL A 21 2.06 -2.82 -14.87
CA VAL A 21 3.25 -1.98 -14.89
C VAL A 21 3.89 -1.95 -13.50
N PHE A 22 5.21 -2.04 -13.45
CA PHE A 22 5.97 -1.95 -12.21
C PHE A 22 6.67 -0.60 -12.13
N THR A 23 6.64 0.04 -10.96
CA THR A 23 7.45 1.25 -10.71
C THR A 23 8.94 0.92 -10.79
N ARG A 24 9.36 -0.28 -10.35
CA ARG A 24 10.71 -0.83 -10.56
C ARG A 24 10.69 -2.34 -10.71
N THR A 25 11.64 -2.86 -11.49
CA THR A 25 11.89 -4.31 -11.66
C THR A 25 13.27 -4.77 -11.18
N LYS A 26 14.16 -3.82 -10.86
CA LYS A 26 15.51 -4.04 -10.34
C LYS A 26 15.65 -3.45 -8.93
N ASP A 27 16.72 -3.84 -8.24
CA ASP A 27 17.00 -3.30 -6.91
C ASP A 27 17.62 -1.91 -6.97
N VAL A 28 16.79 -0.95 -7.36
CA VAL A 28 17.10 0.46 -7.45
C VAL A 28 16.14 1.25 -6.57
N PHE A 29 16.65 2.33 -5.98
CA PHE A 29 15.84 3.25 -5.20
C PHE A 29 14.94 4.09 -6.14
N ILE A 30 13.64 4.12 -5.83
CA ILE A 30 12.67 5.04 -6.42
C ILE A 30 11.94 5.71 -5.27
N SER A 31 11.95 7.04 -5.29
CA SER A 31 11.32 7.88 -4.27
C SER A 31 9.81 7.64 -4.18
N LEU A 32 9.19 7.98 -3.05
CA LEU A 32 7.76 7.69 -2.85
C LEU A 32 6.90 8.50 -3.84
N GLU A 33 7.30 9.74 -4.08
CA GLU A 33 6.65 10.68 -4.99
C GLU A 33 6.73 10.22 -6.44
N GLU A 34 7.90 9.70 -6.85
CA GLU A 34 8.14 9.20 -8.20
C GLU A 34 7.28 7.96 -8.52
N ARG A 35 6.97 7.12 -7.52
CA ARG A 35 6.07 5.97 -7.72
C ARG A 35 4.66 6.42 -8.09
N THR A 36 4.15 7.43 -7.40
CA THR A 36 2.85 8.02 -7.69
C THR A 36 2.86 8.75 -9.02
N TYR A 37 3.95 9.46 -9.34
CA TYR A 37 4.12 10.12 -10.64
C TYR A 37 4.05 9.13 -11.81
N ILE A 38 4.78 8.00 -11.73
CA ILE A 38 4.74 6.94 -12.76
C ILE A 38 3.31 6.44 -12.96
N ALA A 39 2.57 6.16 -11.89
CA ALA A 39 1.19 5.66 -11.97
C ALA A 39 0.24 6.69 -12.61
N ASN A 40 0.43 7.98 -12.29
CA ASN A 40 -0.36 9.05 -12.87
C ASN A 40 -0.05 9.27 -14.36
N ASP A 41 1.23 9.22 -14.75
CA ASP A 41 1.69 9.44 -16.12
C ASP A 41 1.12 8.39 -17.09
N ILE A 42 1.11 7.13 -16.67
CA ILE A 42 0.49 6.04 -17.44
C ILE A 42 -1.03 5.99 -17.31
N LYS A 43 -1.63 6.87 -16.50
CA LYS A 43 -3.07 6.89 -16.18
C LYS A 43 -3.58 5.55 -15.68
N ALA A 44 -2.86 4.94 -14.73
CA ALA A 44 -3.24 3.65 -14.18
C ALA A 44 -4.63 3.68 -13.52
N ASP A 45 -5.41 2.60 -13.67
CA ASP A 45 -6.73 2.49 -13.05
C ASP A 45 -6.66 2.19 -11.55
N LEU A 46 -5.57 1.56 -11.08
CA LEU A 46 -5.34 1.21 -9.68
C LEU A 46 -3.85 1.31 -9.34
N LEU A 47 -3.55 1.71 -8.10
CA LEU A 47 -2.19 1.70 -7.55
C LEU A 47 -2.11 0.77 -6.32
N LEU A 48 -1.28 -0.27 -6.41
CA LEU A 48 -0.97 -1.17 -5.31
C LEU A 48 0.50 -1.04 -4.90
N SER A 49 0.76 -0.44 -3.74
CA SER A 49 2.10 -0.42 -3.13
C SER A 49 2.29 -1.63 -2.24
N ILE A 50 3.37 -2.40 -2.46
CA ILE A 50 3.66 -3.62 -1.70
C ILE A 50 4.88 -3.39 -0.81
N HIS A 51 4.68 -3.54 0.49
CA HIS A 51 5.70 -3.34 1.51
C HIS A 51 5.92 -4.62 2.33
N ALA A 52 7.09 -4.71 2.94
CA ALA A 52 7.40 -5.72 3.93
C ALA A 52 7.76 -4.97 5.20
N ASN A 53 6.82 -4.93 6.14
CA ASN A 53 6.98 -4.23 7.39
C ASN A 53 7.57 -5.18 8.44
N SER A 54 8.21 -4.57 9.41
CA SER A 54 8.64 -5.27 10.61
C SER A 54 8.06 -4.62 11.86
N SER A 55 7.70 -5.48 12.80
CA SER A 55 7.30 -5.07 14.14
C SER A 55 8.42 -5.40 15.13
N PRO A 56 8.69 -4.53 16.12
CA PRO A 56 9.56 -4.88 17.25
C PRO A 56 8.93 -5.95 18.15
N TYR A 57 7.64 -6.28 17.95
CA TYR A 57 6.92 -7.26 18.76
C TYR A 57 6.86 -8.63 18.05
N PRO A 58 7.40 -9.71 18.65
CA PRO A 58 7.43 -11.07 18.08
C PRO A 58 6.10 -11.74 17.79
N ALA A 59 5.10 -11.33 18.54
CA ALA A 59 3.74 -11.83 18.38
C ALA A 59 3.07 -11.27 17.12
N VAL A 60 3.58 -10.17 16.55
CA VAL A 60 2.95 -9.52 15.40
C VAL A 60 3.34 -10.24 14.11
N ARG A 61 2.33 -10.87 13.49
CA ARG A 61 2.44 -11.57 12.22
C ARG A 61 1.15 -11.38 11.44
N GLY A 62 1.26 -11.27 10.12
CA GLY A 62 0.09 -11.18 9.24
C GLY A 62 0.30 -10.16 8.13
N SER A 63 -0.81 -9.66 7.60
CA SER A 63 -0.83 -8.58 6.61
C SER A 63 -1.74 -7.45 7.07
N GLU A 64 -1.36 -6.23 6.71
CA GLU A 64 -2.14 -5.02 6.87
C GLU A 64 -2.29 -4.34 5.52
N THR A 65 -3.47 -3.80 5.27
CA THR A 65 -3.75 -3.02 4.07
C THR A 65 -4.24 -1.64 4.47
N TYR A 66 -3.72 -0.63 3.81
CA TYR A 66 -3.95 0.76 4.12
C TYR A 66 -4.45 1.52 2.91
N TYR A 67 -5.34 2.47 3.15
CA TYR A 67 -5.70 3.52 2.20
C TYR A 67 -5.40 4.90 2.80
N LEU A 68 -5.35 5.91 1.94
CA LEU A 68 -4.93 7.26 2.32
C LEU A 68 -5.99 7.94 3.21
N ASP A 69 -5.59 8.43 4.38
CA ASP A 69 -6.34 9.34 5.24
C ASP A 69 -5.35 10.24 5.99
N SER A 70 -5.78 11.43 6.39
CA SER A 70 -5.02 12.31 7.28
C SER A 70 -4.91 11.79 8.71
N ALA A 71 -5.78 10.86 9.11
CA ALA A 71 -5.88 10.32 10.45
C ALA A 71 -5.65 8.80 10.49
N GLY A 72 -5.09 8.33 11.60
CA GLY A 72 -4.87 6.91 11.91
C GLY A 72 -4.70 6.72 13.41
N SER A 73 -4.67 5.48 13.90
CA SER A 73 -4.28 5.20 15.28
C SER A 73 -2.80 5.54 15.51
N THR A 74 -2.40 5.76 16.77
CA THR A 74 -1.01 6.06 17.12
C THR A 74 -0.02 5.05 16.52
N GLU A 75 -0.35 3.76 16.62
CA GLU A 75 0.45 2.66 16.09
C GLU A 75 0.61 2.73 14.56
N VAL A 76 -0.48 3.05 13.86
CA VAL A 76 -0.48 3.18 12.39
C VAL A 76 0.26 4.43 11.94
N MET A 77 0.20 5.50 12.75
CA MET A 77 0.97 6.73 12.51
C MET A 77 2.48 6.51 12.67
N GLU A 78 2.91 5.66 13.61
CA GLU A 78 4.32 5.28 13.74
C GLU A 78 4.80 4.45 12.55
N VAL A 79 3.95 3.56 12.02
CA VAL A 79 4.24 2.82 10.79
C VAL A 79 4.37 3.77 9.61
N SER A 80 3.41 4.68 9.42
CA SER A 80 3.45 5.64 8.31
C SER A 80 4.66 6.56 8.40
N ALA A 81 5.04 7.03 9.59
CA ALA A 81 6.23 7.84 9.79
C ALA A 81 7.52 7.11 9.37
N ARG A 82 7.64 5.81 9.69
CA ARG A 82 8.79 4.99 9.28
C ARG A 82 8.84 4.79 7.76
N GLU A 83 7.71 4.46 7.13
CA GLU A 83 7.64 4.29 5.68
C GLU A 83 7.92 5.60 4.94
N ASN A 84 7.43 6.73 5.48
CA ASN A 84 7.63 8.06 4.93
C ASN A 84 9.05 8.62 5.16
N ALA A 85 9.90 7.97 5.97
CA ALA A 85 11.25 8.45 6.26
C ALA A 85 12.15 8.53 5.01
N THR A 86 11.75 7.87 3.92
CA THR A 86 12.44 7.90 2.63
C THR A 86 11.87 8.91 1.62
N ALA A 87 10.86 9.70 2.03
CA ALA A 87 10.33 10.79 1.23
C ALA A 87 11.41 11.85 0.97
N ARG A 88 11.43 12.40 -0.25
CA ARG A 88 12.35 13.48 -0.62
C ARG A 88 11.78 14.83 -0.24
N GLU A 89 10.47 14.99 -0.38
CA GLU A 89 9.74 16.19 -0.01
C GLU A 89 9.33 16.14 1.46
N LYS A 90 9.07 17.32 2.04
CA LYS A 90 8.50 17.37 3.39
C LYS A 90 7.12 16.71 3.37
N VAL A 91 6.93 15.78 4.30
CA VAL A 91 5.65 15.08 4.48
C VAL A 91 4.51 16.08 4.69
N SER A 92 4.75 17.18 5.43
CA SER A 92 3.75 18.25 5.64
C SER A 92 3.22 18.82 4.33
N ASP A 93 4.11 19.15 3.41
CA ASP A 93 3.79 19.85 2.15
C ASP A 93 2.98 18.91 1.25
N ARG A 94 3.32 17.62 1.26
CA ARG A 94 2.56 16.59 0.56
C ARG A 94 1.18 16.36 1.19
N LEU A 95 1.07 16.37 2.51
CA LEU A 95 -0.24 16.22 3.17
C LEU A 95 -1.15 17.43 2.96
N GLU A 96 -0.62 18.61 2.64
CA GLU A 96 -1.45 19.72 2.17
C GLU A 96 -2.07 19.44 0.80
N LEU A 97 -1.33 18.80 -0.12
CA LEU A 97 -1.86 18.37 -1.42
C LEU A 97 -3.01 17.38 -1.28
N MET A 98 -3.00 16.56 -0.23
CA MET A 98 -4.11 15.68 0.09
C MET A 98 -5.43 16.45 0.30
N LYS A 99 -5.38 17.62 0.96
CA LYS A 99 -6.57 18.45 1.20
C LYS A 99 -7.17 19.04 -0.06
N ILE A 100 -6.33 19.27 -1.07
CA ILE A 100 -6.72 19.90 -2.35
C ILE A 100 -7.30 18.86 -3.32
N GLY A 101 -6.90 17.59 -3.19
CA GLY A 101 -7.29 16.49 -4.09
C GLY A 101 -8.07 15.34 -3.41
N LEU A 102 -8.75 15.62 -2.30
CA LEU A 102 -9.64 14.68 -1.61
C LEU A 102 -10.91 14.48 -2.46
N ASP A 103 -10.86 13.48 -3.32
CA ASP A 103 -12.03 12.96 -4.01
C ASP A 103 -12.66 11.86 -3.13
N GLU A 104 -13.84 12.15 -2.56
CA GLU A 104 -14.59 11.22 -1.71
C GLU A 104 -14.84 9.88 -2.42
N LYS A 105 -15.09 9.91 -3.74
CA LYS A 105 -15.33 8.71 -4.54
C LYS A 105 -14.06 7.85 -4.62
N LYS A 106 -12.91 8.47 -4.89
CA LYS A 106 -11.61 7.79 -4.91
C LYS A 106 -11.29 7.15 -3.56
N MET A 107 -11.62 7.85 -2.46
CA MET A 107 -11.40 7.33 -1.12
C MET A 107 -12.26 6.12 -0.82
N GLU A 108 -13.54 6.16 -1.22
CA GLU A 108 -14.42 5.00 -1.09
C GLU A 108 -13.95 3.82 -1.94
N GLU A 109 -13.56 4.05 -3.20
CA GLU A 109 -13.00 3.01 -4.07
C GLU A 109 -11.70 2.44 -3.50
N SER A 110 -10.84 3.27 -2.92
CA SER A 110 -9.59 2.82 -2.27
C SER A 110 -9.88 1.99 -1.01
N ARG A 111 -10.93 2.35 -0.25
CA ARG A 111 -11.38 1.59 0.93
C ARG A 111 -11.88 0.21 0.52
N ILE A 112 -12.76 0.13 -0.48
CA ILE A 112 -13.30 -1.13 -1.00
C ILE A 112 -12.15 -2.00 -1.53
N PHE A 113 -11.23 -1.42 -2.31
CA PHE A 113 -10.08 -2.15 -2.83
C PHE A 113 -9.18 -2.69 -1.71
N ALA A 114 -8.97 -1.90 -0.65
CA ALA A 114 -8.20 -2.34 0.51
C ALA A 114 -8.89 -3.49 1.26
N GLU A 115 -10.22 -3.46 1.39
CA GLU A 115 -11.02 -4.51 2.01
C GLU A 115 -10.95 -5.82 1.23
N ASP A 116 -11.11 -5.78 -0.09
CA ASP A 116 -11.01 -6.96 -0.94
C ASP A 116 -9.64 -7.64 -0.86
N ILE A 117 -8.56 -6.83 -0.85
CA ILE A 117 -7.20 -7.33 -0.66
C ILE A 117 -7.04 -7.95 0.73
N GLN A 118 -7.47 -7.22 1.77
CA GLN A 118 -7.30 -7.69 3.14
C GLN A 118 -8.08 -8.98 3.40
N ASP A 119 -9.32 -9.09 2.93
CA ASP A 119 -10.13 -10.29 3.08
C ASP A 119 -9.50 -11.50 2.37
N SER A 120 -9.00 -11.27 1.16
CA SER A 120 -8.30 -12.30 0.38
C SER A 120 -7.03 -12.78 1.10
N LEU A 121 -6.25 -11.87 1.67
CA LEU A 121 -5.03 -12.21 2.42
C LEU A 121 -5.35 -12.89 3.74
N SER A 122 -6.37 -12.42 4.46
CA SER A 122 -6.82 -12.99 5.74
C SER A 122 -7.17 -14.46 5.58
N ARG A 123 -7.98 -14.79 4.56
CA ARG A 123 -8.38 -16.18 4.26
C ARG A 123 -7.19 -17.08 3.91
N LEU A 124 -6.13 -16.54 3.30
CA LEU A 124 -4.92 -17.31 2.99
C LEU A 124 -4.05 -17.53 4.24
N VAL A 125 -3.92 -16.50 5.08
CA VAL A 125 -3.14 -16.55 6.32
C VAL A 125 -3.78 -17.49 7.34
N GLU A 126 -5.10 -17.40 7.54
CA GLU A 126 -5.86 -18.29 8.44
C GLU A 126 -5.71 -19.77 8.05
N ARG A 127 -5.65 -20.07 6.75
CA ARG A 127 -5.45 -21.43 6.24
C ARG A 127 -4.02 -21.95 6.44
N SER A 128 -3.03 -21.06 6.56
CA SER A 128 -1.61 -21.42 6.58
C SER A 128 -0.93 -21.28 7.94
N ALA A 129 -1.50 -20.50 8.87
CA ALA A 129 -0.98 -20.31 10.21
C ALA A 129 -2.12 -19.99 11.20
N SER A 130 -2.46 -20.95 12.06
CA SER A 130 -3.57 -20.88 13.02
C SER A 130 -3.44 -19.79 14.10
N SER A 131 -2.28 -19.14 14.23
CA SER A 131 -2.01 -18.08 15.21
C SER A 131 -1.67 -16.72 14.58
N ALA A 132 -1.65 -16.60 13.26
CA ALA A 132 -1.41 -15.32 12.60
C ALA A 132 -2.72 -14.53 12.57
N GLN A 133 -2.80 -13.48 13.40
CA GLN A 133 -3.95 -12.61 13.43
C GLN A 133 -3.92 -11.70 12.21
N SER A 134 -4.85 -11.93 11.27
CA SER A 134 -5.02 -10.99 10.17
C SER A 134 -5.50 -9.66 10.73
N ARG A 135 -4.81 -8.57 10.37
CA ARG A 135 -5.15 -7.23 10.85
C ARG A 135 -6.17 -6.58 9.93
N ARG A 136 -6.79 -5.50 10.41
CA ARG A 136 -7.87 -4.81 9.69
C ARG A 136 -7.31 -3.87 8.63
N VAL A 137 -8.17 -3.54 7.66
CA VAL A 137 -7.95 -2.35 6.84
C VAL A 137 -7.83 -1.14 7.74
N SER A 138 -6.78 -0.36 7.54
CA SER A 138 -6.49 0.82 8.33
C SER A 138 -6.26 2.03 7.43
N ARG A 139 -6.24 3.20 8.04
CA ARG A 139 -6.11 4.48 7.33
C ARG A 139 -4.95 5.28 7.90
N ALA A 140 -4.15 5.90 7.03
CA ALA A 140 -2.98 6.67 7.45
C ALA A 140 -2.41 7.57 6.35
N PRO A 141 -1.60 8.57 6.72
CA PRO A 141 -0.97 9.51 5.80
C PRO A 141 0.30 8.92 5.14
N PHE A 142 0.16 7.88 4.33
CA PHE A 142 1.28 7.30 3.58
C PHE A 142 1.61 8.16 2.34
N VAL A 143 2.82 8.69 2.26
CA VAL A 143 3.25 9.59 1.17
C VAL A 143 3.17 8.93 -0.21
N VAL A 144 3.40 7.61 -0.30
CA VAL A 144 3.30 6.86 -1.58
C VAL A 144 1.89 6.82 -2.17
N LEU A 145 0.86 7.13 -1.36
CA LEU A 145 -0.53 7.23 -1.81
C LEU A 145 -0.94 8.69 -2.10
N VAL A 146 -0.15 9.67 -1.65
CA VAL A 146 -0.48 11.09 -1.76
C VAL A 146 -0.26 11.61 -3.18
N GLY A 147 -1.34 12.10 -3.79
CA GLY A 147 -1.34 12.63 -5.15
C GLY A 147 -1.59 11.56 -6.22
N ALA A 148 -2.00 10.34 -5.83
CA ALA A 148 -2.50 9.35 -6.77
C ALA A 148 -3.86 9.81 -7.33
N ASN A 149 -3.98 9.79 -8.66
CA ASN A 149 -5.20 10.16 -9.39
C ASN A 149 -6.20 9.01 -9.53
N MET A 150 -5.84 7.83 -9.05
CA MET A 150 -6.63 6.60 -9.08
C MET A 150 -6.77 6.02 -7.66
N PRO A 151 -7.68 5.06 -7.43
CA PRO A 151 -7.73 4.35 -6.16
C PRO A 151 -6.39 3.68 -5.84
N SER A 152 -5.93 3.88 -4.61
CA SER A 152 -4.56 3.53 -4.22
C SER A 152 -4.51 2.93 -2.83
N VAL A 153 -3.75 1.85 -2.69
CA VAL A 153 -3.60 1.11 -1.43
C VAL A 153 -2.15 0.72 -1.19
N LEU A 154 -1.78 0.61 0.09
CA LEU A 154 -0.52 0.03 0.53
C LEU A 154 -0.82 -1.26 1.27
N THR A 155 -0.27 -2.38 0.81
CA THR A 155 -0.33 -3.66 1.52
C THR A 155 1.04 -4.00 2.07
N ALA A 156 1.10 -4.23 3.38
CA ALA A 156 2.31 -4.61 4.08
C ALA A 156 2.17 -6.02 4.67
N ALA A 157 3.12 -6.89 4.33
CA ALA A 157 3.31 -8.13 5.09
C ALA A 157 4.16 -7.81 6.33
N CYS A 158 3.66 -8.12 7.52
CA CYS A 158 4.37 -7.89 8.77
C CYS A 158 5.05 -9.19 9.21
N ARG A 159 6.38 -9.18 9.24
CA ARG A 159 7.20 -10.30 9.74
C ARG A 159 8.07 -9.80 10.89
N TYR A 160 8.32 -10.68 11.85
CA TYR A 160 9.19 -10.42 12.98
C TYR A 160 10.60 -9.96 12.53
N CYS A 161 11.16 -8.97 13.23
CA CYS A 161 12.58 -8.62 13.20
C CYS A 161 13.25 -9.10 14.48
#